data_AF-A0A2S5K745-F1
#
_entry.id   AF-A0A2S5K745-F1
#
_cell.length_a   1.000
_cell.length_b   1.000
_cell.length_c   1.000
_cell.angle_alpha   90.00
_cell.angle_beta   90.00
_cell.angle_gamma   90.00
#
_symmetry.space_group_name_H-M   'P 1'
#
loop_
_entity.id
_entity.type
_entity.pdbx_description
1 polymer ?
#
loop_
_entity_poly.entity_id
_entity_poly.type
_entity_poly.pdbx_seq_one_letter_code
_entity_poly.pdbx_strand_id
1 'polypeptide(L)' 'MDVAEKPIRKGSRVRIRGNLFNGEVCVVDRVDWLENGQRYVLKHPYYTCPLNYTRGDLELIPDDE' A
#
# COMPACT_ATOMS: atom_id res chain seq x y z
N MET A 1 -8.16 22.88 -7.40
CA MET A 1 -7.14 22.29 -6.51
C MET A 1 -7.31 20.79 -6.63
N ASP A 2 -6.73 20.19 -7.65
CA ASP A 2 -6.71 18.73 -7.79
C ASP A 2 -5.29 18.31 -7.49
N VAL A 3 -5.01 18.01 -6.21
CA VAL A 3 -3.85 17.20 -5.90
C VAL A 3 -4.21 15.82 -6.44
N ALA A 4 -3.87 15.58 -7.70
CA ALA A 4 -3.99 14.27 -8.30
C ALA A 4 -3.27 13.30 -7.35
N GLU A 5 -4.05 12.51 -6.59
CA GLU A 5 -3.50 11.55 -5.65
C GLU A 5 -2.51 10.70 -6.44
N LYS A 6 -1.22 10.82 -6.10
CA LYS A 6 -0.18 10.05 -6.78
C LYS A 6 -0.61 8.58 -6.73
N PRO A 7 -0.61 7.87 -7.87
CA PRO A 7 -1.05 6.49 -7.89
C PRO A 7 -0.10 5.64 -7.04
N ILE A 8 -0.67 4.80 -6.17
CA ILE A 8 0.10 3.79 -5.44
C ILE A 8 0.60 2.77 -6.45
N ARG A 9 1.91 2.53 -6.46
CA ARG A 9 2.58 1.62 -7.40
C ARG A 9 3.64 0.81 -6.68
N LYS A 10 4.22 -0.18 -7.37
CA LYS A 10 5.40 -0.90 -6.85
C LYS A 10 6.47 0.09 -6.40
N GLY A 11 7.02 -0.15 -5.21
CA GLY A 11 8.00 0.72 -4.55
C GLY A 11 7.40 1.85 -3.71
N SER A 12 6.11 2.15 -3.84
CA SER A 12 5.46 3.15 -2.99
C SER A 12 5.51 2.75 -1.52
N ARG A 13 5.85 3.71 -0.67
CA ARG A 13 5.71 3.58 0.78
C ARG A 13 4.27 3.90 1.16
N VAL A 14 3.64 3.00 1.89
CA VAL A 14 2.24 3.14 2.30
C VAL A 14 2.09 2.88 3.78
N ARG A 15 1.20 3.63 4.42
CA ARG A 15 0.72 3.34 5.77
C ARG A 15 -0.57 2.54 5.69
N ILE A 16 -0.62 1.44 6.42
CA ILE A 16 -1.81 0.59 6.48
C ILE A 16 -2.85 1.27 7.40
N ARG A 17 -4.06 1.45 6.88
CA ARG A 17 -5.23 1.95 7.59
C ARG A 17 -6.20 0.78 7.78
N GLY A 18 -6.05 0.04 8.87
CA GLY A 18 -6.95 -1.06 9.27
C GLY A 18 -6.27 -2.38 9.60
N ASN A 19 -7.00 -3.25 10.30
CA ASN A 19 -6.61 -4.60 10.71
C ASN A 19 -5.39 -4.67 11.65
N LEU A 20 -4.71 -5.82 11.70
CA LEU A 20 -3.63 -6.15 12.64
C LEU A 20 -2.39 -5.24 12.50
N PHE A 21 -2.11 -4.73 11.30
CA PHE A 21 -0.95 -3.89 10.99
C PHE A 21 -1.30 -2.41 10.87
N ASN A 22 -2.41 -1.96 11.48
CA ASN A 22 -2.84 -0.58 11.40
C ASN A 22 -1.76 0.38 11.91
N GLY A 23 -1.39 1.37 11.09
CA GLY A 23 -0.35 2.35 11.37
C GLY A 23 1.04 1.95 10.88
N GLU A 24 1.27 0.68 10.56
CA GLU A 24 2.57 0.21 10.06
C GLU A 24 2.86 0.76 8.65
N VAL A 25 4.14 1.02 8.41
CA VAL A 25 4.64 1.51 7.13
C VAL A 25 5.27 0.36 6.36
N CYS A 26 4.72 0.08 5.20
CA CYS A 26 5.18 -0.98 4.31
C CYS A 26 5.56 -0.43 2.95
N VAL A 27 6.26 -1.26 2.16
CA VAL A 27 6.55 -0.97 0.75
C VAL A 27 5.69 -1.87 -0.12
N VAL A 28 5.10 -1.31 -1.17
CA VAL A 28 4.35 -2.09 -2.16
C VAL A 28 5.34 -2.91 -2.99
N ASP A 29 5.26 -4.24 -2.89
CA ASP A 29 6.07 -5.18 -3.66
C ASP A 29 5.53 -5.33 -5.09
N ARG A 30 4.20 -5.44 -5.22
CA ARG A 30 3.50 -5.52 -6.51
C ARG A 30 2.02 -5.12 -6.37
N VAL A 31 1.39 -4.88 -7.52
CA VAL A 31 -0.04 -4.59 -7.64
C VAL A 31 -0.65 -5.65 -8.56
N ASP A 32 -1.53 -6.47 -7.99
CA ASP A 32 -2.24 -7.54 -8.69
C ASP A 32 -3.61 -7.02 -9.16
N TRP A 33 -3.95 -7.25 -10.42
CA TRP A 33 -5.22 -6.84 -11.02
C TRP A 33 -6.14 -8.05 -11.12
N LEU A 34 -7.09 -8.14 -10.20
CA LEU A 34 -8.04 -9.24 -10.13
C LEU A 34 -9.37 -8.81 -10.75
N GLU A 35 -10.26 -9.78 -11.00
CA GLU A 35 -11.62 -9.51 -11.49
C GLU A 35 -12.42 -8.57 -10.57
N ASN A 36 -12.11 -8.58 -9.27
CA ASN A 36 -12.74 -7.70 -8.27
C ASN A 36 -11.97 -6.39 -8.00
N GLY A 37 -10.98 -6.06 -8.83
CA GLY A 37 -10.20 -4.83 -8.74
C GLY A 37 -8.74 -5.04 -8.32
N GLN A 38 -8.10 -3.93 -7.93
CA GLN A 38 -6.68 -3.91 -7.60
C GLN A 38 -6.41 -4.42 -6.18
N ARG A 39 -5.39 -5.27 -6.04
CA ARG A 39 -4.81 -5.69 -4.77
C ARG A 39 -3.36 -5.27 -4.69
N TYR A 40 -2.98 -4.76 -3.53
CA TYR A 40 -1.65 -4.28 -3.24
C TYR A 40 -0.97 -5.27 -2.32
N VAL A 41 0.10 -5.89 -2.82
CA VAL A 41 0.91 -6.80 -2.04
C VAL A 41 2.02 -6.02 -1.38
N LEU A 42 2.02 -6.00 -0.05
CA LEU A 42 2.96 -5.23 0.75
C LEU A 42 4.03 -6.12 1.34
N LYS A 43 5.24 -5.58 1.39
CA LYS A 43 6.37 -6.12 2.13
C LYS A 43 6.51 -5.36 3.44
N HIS A 44 6.30 -6.07 4.54
CA HIS A 44 6.49 -5.57 5.88
C HIS A 44 7.97 -5.72 6.28
N PRO A 45 8.58 -4.76 7.01
CA PRO A 45 9.99 -4.85 7.41
C PRO A 45 10.29 -6.03 8.34
N TYR A 46 9.34 -6.38 9.22
CA TYR A 46 9.51 -7.39 10.27
C TYR A 46 8.68 -8.66 10.06
N TYR A 47 7.91 -8.74 8.97
CA TYR A 47 6.99 -9.86 8.73
C TYR A 47 7.21 -10.41 7.33
N THR A 48 7.41 -11.73 7.25
CA THR A 48 7.87 -12.41 6.03
C THR A 48 6.74 -12.80 5.08
N CYS A 49 5.50 -12.89 5.57
CA CYS A 49 4.37 -13.22 4.71
C CYS A 49 3.87 -11.95 3.98
N PRO A 50 3.55 -12.07 2.68
CA PRO A 50 3.01 -10.96 1.90
C PRO A 50 1.65 -10.53 2.44
N LEU A 51 1.46 -9.23 2.64
CA LEU A 51 0.20 -8.68 3.11
C LEU A 51 -0.62 -8.16 1.92
N ASN A 52 -1.90 -8.49 1.86
CA ASN A 52 -2.78 -8.13 0.74
C ASN A 52 -3.81 -7.09 1.18
N TYR A 53 -3.80 -5.93 0.53
CA TYR A 53 -4.69 -4.81 0.87
C TYR A 53 -5.37 -4.23 -0.37
N THR A 54 -6.51 -3.57 -0.17
CA THR A 54 -7.15 -2.76 -1.20
C THR A 54 -6.66 -1.31 -1.11
N ARG A 55 -6.94 -0.49 -2.14
CA ARG A 55 -6.56 0.93 -2.12
C ARG A 55 -7.15 1.70 -0.93
N GLY A 56 -8.35 1.32 -0.46
CA GLY A 56 -9.02 1.98 0.66
C GLY A 56 -8.34 1.73 2.01
N ASP A 57 -7.59 0.62 2.12
CA ASP A 57 -6.86 0.26 3.33
C ASP A 57 -5.47 0.93 3.40
N LEU A 58 -5.10 1.76 2.41
CA LEU A 58 -3.75 2.29 2.26
C LEU A 58 -3.73 3.80 2.15
N GLU A 59 -2.85 4.42 2.92
CA GLU A 59 -2.46 5.81 2.79
C GLU A 59 -1.09 5.88 2.11
N LEU A 60 -1.00 6.57 0.98
CA LEU A 60 0.29 6.81 0.34
C LEU A 60 1.11 7.78 1.18
N ILE A 61 2.32 7.37 1.52
CA ILE A 61 3.30 8.26 2.15
C ILE A 61 4.11 8.88 1.01
N PRO A 62 4.09 10.21 0.82
CA PRO A 62 4.97 10.85 -0.13
C PRO A 62 6.42 10.59 0.27
N ASP A 63 7.28 10.30 -0.69
CA ASP A 63 8.72 10.44 -0.45
C ASP A 63 8.97 11.91 -0.11
N ASP A 64 9.46 12.16 1.11
CA ASP A 64 10.06 13.44 1.49
C ASP A 64 11.22 13.68 0.51
N GLU A 65 11.17 14.80 -0.20
CA GLU A 65 12.18 15.23 -1.19
C GLU A 65 13.57 15.37 -0.58
#